data_AF-A0A660LJ46-F1
#
_entry.id   AF-A0A660LJ46-F1
#
_cell.length_a   1.000
_cell.length_b   1.000
_cell.length_c   1.000
_cell.angle_alpha   90.00
_cell.angle_beta   90.00
_cell.angle_gamma   90.00
#
_symmetry.space_group_name_H-M   'P 1'
#
loop_
_entity.id
_entity.type
_entity.pdbx_description
1 polymer ?
#
loop_
_entity_poly.entity_id
_entity_poly.type
_entity_poly.pdbx_seq_one_letter_code
_entity_poly.pdbx_strand_id
1 'polypeptide(L)'
;MLSISLALGAALLYAVGSALQQRVAVEHTSTLGLLRRPRWLAGIAADVFGFLAQAAALTVGRLAVVQPLLVSTVVFALPLERRRVARREALAAVAVLAGLAVFVTLADPAGGHRDAAPAAWVAIFGACAVAVLGLRGGAVRIGCATGVLFGVSAALTKVVVADHTLLDWHLVALAVVGAASLERSQASLRAGSLGIAVGAQMAFDALTSVLIGVLAFGERLHTSPPLVVAALVALGVALGGILGLARAT
;
A
#
# COMPACT_ATOMS: atom_id res chain seq x y z
N MET A 1 -13.28 -11.13 -10.75
CA MET A 1 -12.22 -11.64 -11.65
C MET A 1 -11.45 -10.51 -12.32
N LEU A 2 -12.11 -9.60 -13.05
CA LEU A 2 -11.42 -8.46 -13.70
C LEU A 2 -10.61 -7.58 -12.72
N SER A 3 -11.20 -7.20 -11.58
CA SER A 3 -10.52 -6.42 -10.53
C SER A 3 -9.26 -7.10 -9.99
N ILE A 4 -9.31 -8.43 -9.81
CA ILE A 4 -8.19 -9.24 -9.32
C ILE A 4 -7.07 -9.23 -10.36
N SER A 5 -7.39 -9.47 -11.64
CA SER A 5 -6.41 -9.45 -12.73
C SER A 5 -5.75 -8.08 -12.88
N LEU A 6 -6.53 -7.00 -12.78
CA LEU A 6 -6.01 -5.62 -12.82
C LEU A 6 -5.11 -5.32 -11.62
N ALA A 7 -5.50 -5.76 -10.42
CA ALA A 7 -4.69 -5.57 -9.21
C ALA A 7 -3.38 -6.37 -9.28
N LEU A 8 -3.40 -7.61 -9.76
CA LEU A 8 -2.18 -8.41 -9.96
C LEU A 8 -1.30 -7.82 -11.08
N GLY A 9 -1.90 -7.31 -12.15
CA GLY A 9 -1.19 -6.59 -13.21
C GLY A 9 -0.52 -5.32 -12.69
N ALA A 10 -1.23 -4.53 -11.88
CA ALA A 10 -0.67 -3.38 -11.18
C ALA A 10 0.51 -3.78 -10.28
N ALA A 11 0.33 -4.86 -9.51
CA ALA A 11 1.36 -5.36 -8.61
C ALA A 11 2.65 -5.77 -9.36
N LEU A 12 2.50 -6.44 -10.51
CA LEU A 12 3.61 -6.79 -11.39
C LEU A 12 4.30 -5.56 -11.98
N LEU A 13 3.53 -4.58 -12.44
CA LEU A 13 4.06 -3.34 -13.00
C LEU A 13 4.87 -2.55 -11.97
N TYR A 14 4.37 -2.41 -10.74
CA TYR A 14 5.14 -1.82 -9.64
C TYR A 14 6.42 -2.61 -9.32
N ALA A 15 6.36 -3.95 -9.38
CA ALA A 15 7.56 -4.78 -9.15
C ALA A 15 8.63 -4.55 -10.23
N VAL A 16 8.21 -4.45 -11.50
CA VAL A 16 9.09 -4.11 -12.62
C VAL A 16 9.64 -2.70 -12.47
N GLY A 17 8.80 -1.73 -12.11
CA GLY A 17 9.18 -0.34 -11.84
C GLY A 17 10.29 -0.24 -10.81
N SER A 18 10.06 -0.82 -9.62
CA SER A 18 11.05 -0.93 -8.54
C SER A 18 12.35 -1.57 -9.02
N ALA A 19 12.26 -2.73 -9.69
CA ALA A 19 13.46 -3.45 -10.14
C ALA A 19 14.29 -2.66 -11.16
N LEU A 20 13.64 -1.93 -12.08
CA LEU A 20 14.32 -1.07 -13.06
C LEU A 20 14.98 0.14 -12.38
N GLN A 21 14.28 0.79 -11.46
CA GLN A 21 14.76 1.97 -10.76
C GLN A 21 15.91 1.63 -9.80
N GLN A 22 15.81 0.55 -9.02
CA GLN A 22 16.85 0.13 -8.08
C GLN A 22 18.18 -0.17 -8.78
N ARG A 23 18.15 -0.81 -9.96
CA ARG A 23 19.36 -1.09 -10.74
C ARG A 23 20.11 0.18 -11.13
N VAL A 24 19.38 1.22 -11.51
CA VAL A 24 19.98 2.51 -11.92
C VAL A 24 20.40 3.34 -10.70
N ALA A 25 19.63 3.29 -9.60
CA ALA A 25 19.91 4.04 -8.37
C ALA A 25 21.19 3.57 -7.66
N VAL A 26 21.56 2.30 -7.78
CA VAL A 26 22.85 1.79 -7.25
C VAL A 26 24.04 2.34 -8.06
N GLU A 27 23.84 2.62 -9.35
CA GLU A 27 24.91 3.07 -10.25
C GLU A 27 25.12 4.60 -10.25
N HIS A 28 24.13 5.40 -9.79
CA HIS A 28 24.14 6.85 -9.93
C HIS A 28 23.54 7.58 -8.71
N THR A 29 24.25 8.58 -8.18
CA THR A 29 23.84 9.35 -6.99
C THR A 29 23.15 10.68 -7.31
N SER A 30 23.20 11.17 -8.55
CA SER A 30 22.58 12.45 -8.95
C SER A 30 21.15 12.26 -9.46
N THR A 31 20.18 12.92 -8.82
CA THR A 31 18.75 12.92 -9.18
C THR A 31 18.49 13.45 -10.60
N LEU A 32 19.19 14.51 -11.01
CA LEU A 32 19.11 15.04 -12.39
C LEU A 32 19.71 14.07 -13.41
N GLY A 33 20.71 13.28 -13.00
CA GLY A 33 21.30 12.23 -13.83
C GLY A 33 20.35 11.06 -14.08
N LEU A 34 19.51 10.72 -13.09
CA LEU A 34 18.51 9.64 -13.21
C LEU A 34 17.44 9.95 -14.26
N LEU A 35 16.99 11.20 -14.37
CA LEU A 35 15.99 11.62 -15.36
C LEU A 35 16.45 11.46 -16.81
N ARG A 36 17.77 11.35 -17.05
CA ARG A 36 18.33 11.10 -18.39
C ARG A 36 18.52 9.62 -18.70
N ARG A 37 18.22 8.71 -17.75
CA ARG A 37 18.42 7.27 -17.95
C ARG A 37 17.13 6.63 -18.47
N PRO A 38 17.13 6.01 -19.66
CA PRO A 38 15.92 5.43 -20.25
C PRO A 38 15.35 4.30 -19.39
N ARG A 39 16.19 3.55 -18.67
CA ARG A 39 15.76 2.50 -17.72
C ARG A 39 15.04 3.07 -16.50
N TRP A 40 15.46 4.24 -16.02
CA TRP A 40 14.79 4.94 -14.91
C TRP A 40 13.42 5.45 -15.35
N LEU A 41 13.36 6.07 -16.54
CA LEU A 41 12.10 6.52 -17.16
C LEU A 41 11.15 5.35 -17.44
N ALA A 42 11.67 4.21 -17.90
CA ALA A 42 10.88 2.99 -18.07
C ALA A 42 10.32 2.48 -16.74
N GLY A 43 11.07 2.60 -15.64
CA GLY A 43 10.58 2.31 -14.31
C GLY A 43 9.46 3.25 -13.87
N ILE A 44 9.62 4.56 -14.07
CA ILE A 44 8.54 5.54 -13.82
C ILE A 44 7.30 5.22 -14.67
N ALA A 45 7.48 4.89 -15.94
CA ALA A 45 6.37 4.51 -16.80
C ALA A 45 5.66 3.26 -16.26
N ALA A 46 6.40 2.25 -15.81
CA ALA A 46 5.84 1.06 -15.18
C ALA A 46 5.04 1.42 -13.91
N ASP A 47 5.54 2.31 -13.06
CA ASP A 47 4.81 2.77 -11.87
C ASP A 47 3.51 3.52 -12.24
N VAL A 48 3.56 4.37 -13.27
CA VAL A 48 2.38 5.08 -13.78
C VAL A 48 1.35 4.10 -14.31
N PHE A 49 1.75 3.13 -15.14
CA PHE A 49 0.84 2.09 -15.63
C PHE A 49 0.32 1.20 -14.49
N GLY A 50 1.16 0.92 -13.49
CA GLY A 50 0.77 0.20 -12.28
C GLY A 50 -0.32 0.94 -11.51
N PHE A 51 -0.15 2.25 -11.32
CA PHE A 51 -1.16 3.10 -10.70
C PHE A 51 -2.45 3.16 -11.51
N LEU A 52 -2.38 3.31 -12.83
CA LEU A 52 -3.56 3.29 -13.69
C LEU A 52 -4.30 1.95 -13.64
N ALA A 53 -3.57 0.83 -13.60
CA ALA A 53 -4.16 -0.50 -13.44
C ALA A 53 -4.79 -0.69 -12.05
N GLN A 54 -4.16 -0.17 -10.99
CA GLN A 54 -4.73 -0.14 -9.64
C GLN A 54 -6.00 0.71 -9.60
N ALA A 55 -5.97 1.88 -10.20
CA ALA A 55 -7.09 2.81 -10.30
C ALA A 55 -8.25 2.13 -11.04
N ALA A 56 -7.98 1.47 -12.17
CA ALA A 56 -8.94 0.64 -12.89
C ALA A 56 -9.41 -0.58 -12.09
N ALA A 57 -8.58 -1.19 -11.24
CA ALA A 57 -9.00 -2.27 -10.36
C ALA A 57 -10.01 -1.76 -9.32
N LEU A 58 -9.85 -0.53 -8.83
CA LEU A 58 -10.72 0.10 -7.83
C LEU A 58 -12.06 0.57 -8.40
N THR A 59 -12.18 0.86 -9.71
CA THR A 59 -13.48 1.18 -10.33
C THR A 59 -14.47 0.01 -10.24
N VAL A 60 -13.97 -1.22 -10.39
CA VAL A 60 -14.76 -2.46 -10.42
C VAL A 60 -14.54 -3.34 -9.19
N GLY A 61 -13.69 -2.90 -8.25
CA GLY A 61 -13.20 -3.68 -7.13
C GLY A 61 -13.46 -3.05 -5.77
N ARG A 62 -13.27 -3.88 -4.74
CA ARG A 62 -13.38 -3.46 -3.34
C ARG A 62 -12.02 -3.00 -2.84
N LEU A 63 -12.02 -1.94 -2.04
CA LEU A 63 -10.78 -1.40 -1.50
C LEU A 63 -10.11 -2.44 -0.60
N ALA A 64 -10.93 -3.14 0.20
CA ALA A 64 -10.49 -4.23 1.06
C ALA A 64 -9.92 -5.45 0.31
N VAL A 65 -10.11 -5.56 -1.01
CA VAL A 65 -9.57 -6.66 -1.84
C VAL A 65 -8.36 -6.21 -2.65
N VAL A 66 -8.47 -5.08 -3.33
CA VAL A 66 -7.45 -4.60 -4.28
C VAL A 66 -6.13 -4.29 -3.58
N GLN A 67 -6.17 -3.60 -2.43
CA GLN A 67 -4.96 -3.16 -1.74
C GLN A 67 -4.15 -4.33 -1.18
N PRO A 68 -4.77 -5.36 -0.57
CA PRO A 68 -4.09 -6.60 -0.27
C PRO A 68 -3.42 -7.33 -1.43
N LEU A 69 -4.06 -7.35 -2.59
CA LEU A 69 -3.48 -7.97 -3.77
C LEU A 69 -2.24 -7.23 -4.26
N LEU A 70 -2.15 -5.91 -4.08
CA LEU A 70 -0.96 -5.14 -4.45
C LEU A 70 0.28 -5.53 -3.65
N VAL A 71 0.13 -6.08 -2.45
CA VAL A 71 1.28 -6.56 -1.66
C VAL A 71 2.01 -7.70 -2.40
N SER A 72 1.34 -8.41 -3.33
CA SER A 72 1.97 -9.41 -4.22
C SER A 72 3.10 -8.83 -5.09
N THR A 73 3.22 -7.50 -5.21
CA THR A 73 4.40 -6.81 -5.76
C THR A 73 5.69 -7.35 -5.16
N VAL A 74 5.72 -7.65 -3.86
CA VAL A 74 6.91 -8.22 -3.21
C VAL A 74 7.27 -9.58 -3.81
N VAL A 75 6.28 -10.45 -4.02
CA VAL A 75 6.47 -11.78 -4.61
C VAL A 75 7.02 -11.67 -6.03
N PHE A 76 6.49 -10.72 -6.81
CA PHE A 76 6.99 -10.45 -8.16
C PHE A 76 8.37 -9.78 -8.18
N ALA A 77 8.70 -8.96 -7.18
CA ALA A 77 9.98 -8.24 -7.11
C ALA A 77 11.15 -9.15 -6.75
N LEU A 78 10.94 -10.17 -5.90
CA LEU A 78 11.99 -11.11 -5.45
C LEU A 78 12.82 -11.72 -6.61
N PRO A 79 12.23 -12.34 -7.66
CA PRO A 79 13.03 -12.88 -8.77
C PRO A 79 13.71 -11.78 -9.60
N LEU A 80 13.16 -10.56 -9.62
CA LEU A 80 13.66 -9.45 -10.44
C LEU A 80 14.87 -8.74 -9.83
N GLU A 81 14.95 -8.64 -8.50
CA GLU A 81 15.97 -7.85 -7.81
C GLU A 81 17.30 -8.60 -7.57
N ARG A 82 17.33 -9.94 -7.76
CA ARG A 82 18.53 -10.81 -7.57
C ARG A 82 19.28 -10.63 -6.23
N ARG A 83 18.72 -9.91 -5.26
CA ARG A 83 19.32 -9.67 -3.94
C ARG A 83 18.93 -10.75 -2.96
N ARG A 84 19.84 -11.05 -2.02
CA ARG A 84 19.53 -11.86 -0.84
C ARG A 84 18.76 -10.98 0.14
N VAL A 85 17.44 -11.05 0.11
CA VAL A 85 16.59 -10.57 1.21
C VAL A 85 16.89 -11.45 2.42
N ALA A 86 17.08 -10.84 3.60
CA ALA A 86 17.29 -11.63 4.81
C ALA A 86 16.08 -12.55 5.01
N ARG A 87 16.32 -13.85 5.23
CA ARG A 87 15.26 -14.87 5.31
C ARG A 87 14.15 -14.48 6.30
N ARG A 88 14.51 -13.80 7.38
CA ARG A 88 13.58 -13.30 8.41
C ARG A 88 12.68 -12.16 7.91
N GLU A 89 13.21 -11.23 7.11
CA GLU A 89 12.42 -10.15 6.50
C GLU A 89 11.47 -10.70 5.44
N ALA A 90 11.94 -11.63 4.61
CA ALA A 90 11.11 -12.31 3.62
C ALA A 90 9.99 -13.11 4.30
N LEU A 91 10.28 -13.86 5.37
CA LEU A 91 9.27 -14.61 6.11
C LEU A 91 8.23 -13.70 6.78
N ALA A 92 8.64 -12.57 7.35
CA ALA A 92 7.71 -11.62 7.95
C ALA A 92 6.78 -10.99 6.89
N ALA A 93 7.33 -10.56 5.76
CA ALA A 93 6.54 -10.03 4.64
C ALA A 93 5.57 -11.09 4.09
N VAL A 94 6.04 -12.33 3.89
CA VAL A 94 5.21 -13.46 3.46
C VAL A 94 4.11 -13.79 4.48
N ALA A 95 4.39 -13.70 5.78
CA ALA A 95 3.39 -13.96 6.81
C ALA A 95 2.28 -12.88 6.82
N VAL A 96 2.65 -11.60 6.69
CA VAL A 96 1.69 -10.49 6.55
C VAL A 96 0.84 -10.70 5.29
N LEU A 97 1.49 -10.98 4.17
CA LEU A 97 0.88 -11.29 2.88
C LEU A 97 -0.12 -12.43 2.98
N ALA A 98 0.29 -13.55 3.60
CA ALA A 98 -0.54 -14.71 3.77
C ALA A 98 -1.74 -14.41 4.67
N GLY A 99 -1.54 -13.75 5.81
CA GLY A 99 -2.63 -13.39 6.73
C GLY A 99 -3.65 -12.47 6.07
N LEU A 100 -3.18 -11.51 5.27
CA LEU A 100 -4.03 -10.58 4.55
C LEU A 100 -4.75 -11.23 3.35
N ALA A 101 -4.08 -12.10 2.60
CA ALA A 101 -4.70 -12.88 1.53
C ALA A 101 -5.78 -13.81 2.09
N VAL A 102 -5.47 -14.51 3.18
CA VAL A 102 -6.41 -15.36 3.93
C VAL A 102 -7.60 -14.53 4.38
N PHE A 103 -7.37 -13.36 5.00
CA PHE A 103 -8.45 -12.45 5.39
C PHE A 103 -9.33 -12.09 4.21
N VAL A 104 -8.76 -11.60 3.10
CA VAL A 104 -9.54 -11.20 1.93
C VAL A 104 -10.34 -12.34 1.32
N THR A 105 -9.73 -13.53 1.20
CA THR A 105 -10.42 -14.70 0.64
C THR A 105 -11.57 -15.17 1.50
N LEU A 106 -11.42 -15.05 2.82
CA LEU A 106 -12.45 -15.50 3.75
C LEU A 106 -13.52 -14.43 3.89
N ALA A 107 -13.12 -13.17 4.03
CA ALA A 107 -13.95 -11.99 4.21
C ALA A 107 -15.01 -11.80 3.13
N ASP A 108 -14.76 -12.27 1.90
CA ASP A 108 -15.57 -12.04 0.70
C ASP A 108 -16.24 -10.65 0.68
N PRO A 109 -15.43 -9.56 0.64
CA PRO A 109 -15.95 -8.21 0.78
C PRO A 109 -16.94 -7.88 -0.34
N ALA A 110 -18.14 -7.43 0.02
CA ALA A 110 -19.20 -7.13 -0.93
C ALA A 110 -20.03 -5.91 -0.53
N GLY A 111 -20.72 -5.32 -1.51
CA GLY A 111 -21.46 -4.07 -1.29
C GLY A 111 -20.54 -2.89 -0.94
N GLY A 112 -21.16 -1.81 -0.45
CA GLY A 112 -20.48 -0.56 -0.13
C GLY A 112 -20.81 0.57 -1.11
N HIS A 113 -20.55 1.80 -0.68
CA HIS A 113 -20.85 3.04 -1.36
C HIS A 113 -19.69 3.48 -2.27
N ARG A 114 -19.99 4.35 -3.23
CA ARG A 114 -18.98 4.93 -4.14
C ARG A 114 -18.12 5.98 -3.46
N ASP A 115 -18.67 6.64 -2.44
CA ASP A 115 -18.00 7.64 -1.61
C ASP A 115 -18.38 7.41 -0.14
N ALA A 116 -17.53 7.89 0.78
CA ALA A 116 -17.77 7.89 2.20
C ALA A 116 -18.50 9.17 2.64
N ALA A 117 -19.20 9.12 3.78
CA ALA A 117 -19.82 10.31 4.33
C ALA A 117 -18.76 11.37 4.73
N PRO A 118 -19.06 12.69 4.65
CA PRO A 118 -18.10 13.73 5.04
C PRO A 118 -17.54 13.56 6.46
N ALA A 119 -18.37 13.14 7.42
CA ALA A 119 -17.93 12.84 8.79
C ALA A 119 -16.91 11.68 8.85
N ALA A 120 -17.06 10.69 7.97
CA ALA A 120 -16.11 9.59 7.86
C ALA A 120 -14.76 10.09 7.30
N TRP A 121 -14.78 10.98 6.31
CA TRP A 121 -13.56 11.62 5.79
C TRP A 121 -12.83 12.44 6.86
N VAL A 122 -13.56 13.21 7.68
CA VAL A 122 -12.98 13.92 8.84
C VAL A 122 -12.31 12.94 9.80
N ALA A 123 -12.95 11.81 10.12
CA ALA A 123 -12.38 10.78 10.97
C ALA A 123 -11.14 10.12 10.35
N ILE A 124 -11.16 9.83 9.04
CA ILE A 124 -10.04 9.25 8.30
C ILE A 124 -8.82 10.19 8.35
N PHE A 125 -9.01 11.46 7.98
CA PHE A 125 -7.91 12.43 8.00
C PHE A 125 -7.42 12.72 9.41
N GLY A 126 -8.33 12.77 10.40
CA GLY A 126 -7.97 12.90 11.82
C GLY A 126 -7.10 11.73 12.30
N ALA A 127 -7.52 10.50 12.04
CA ALA A 127 -6.76 9.29 12.39
C ALA A 127 -5.42 9.23 11.64
N CYS A 128 -5.41 9.60 10.36
CA CYS A 128 -4.19 9.69 9.55
C CYS A 128 -3.20 10.69 10.14
N ALA A 129 -3.67 11.89 10.51
CA ALA A 129 -2.85 12.91 11.16
C ALA A 129 -2.28 12.41 12.48
N VAL A 130 -3.09 11.79 13.34
CA VAL A 130 -2.61 11.20 14.61
C VAL A 130 -1.53 10.14 14.35
N ALA A 131 -1.75 9.23 13.41
CA ALA A 131 -0.76 8.21 13.06
C ALA A 131 0.54 8.83 12.55
N VAL A 132 0.45 9.81 11.64
CA VAL A 132 1.58 10.56 11.07
C VAL A 132 2.38 11.33 12.14
N LEU A 133 1.70 11.92 13.12
CA LEU A 133 2.34 12.67 14.20
C LEU A 133 2.93 11.74 15.27
N GLY A 134 2.30 10.61 15.55
CA GLY A 134 2.74 9.63 16.57
C GLY A 134 3.83 8.66 16.09
N LEU A 135 3.83 8.31 14.80
CA LEU A 135 4.76 7.34 14.21
C LEU A 135 5.98 8.04 13.60
N ARG A 136 6.74 8.72 14.45
CA ARG A 136 7.96 9.45 14.07
C ARG A 136 9.23 8.72 14.51
N GLY A 137 10.33 8.96 13.77
CA GLY A 137 11.67 8.50 14.10
C GLY A 137 11.94 7.01 13.80
N GLY A 138 13.07 6.72 13.18
CA GLY A 138 13.43 5.37 12.74
C GLY A 138 12.61 4.90 11.52
N ALA A 139 13.24 4.10 10.66
CA ALA A 139 12.66 3.68 9.38
C ALA A 139 11.29 3.03 9.52
N VAL A 140 11.11 2.12 10.48
CA VAL A 140 9.88 1.33 10.57
C VAL A 140 8.67 2.19 10.96
N ARG A 141 8.80 3.10 11.93
CA ARG A 141 7.67 3.96 12.35
C ARG A 141 7.27 4.91 11.22
N ILE A 142 8.24 5.52 10.53
CA ILE A 142 7.98 6.35 9.36
C ILE A 142 7.35 5.50 8.24
N GLY A 143 7.77 4.25 8.09
CA GLY A 143 7.17 3.27 7.18
C GLY A 143 5.70 2.98 7.49
N CYS A 144 5.34 2.75 8.76
CA CYS A 144 3.96 2.58 9.18
C CYS A 144 3.12 3.83 8.87
N ALA A 145 3.62 5.03 9.20
CA ALA A 145 2.95 6.29 8.88
C ALA A 145 2.72 6.47 7.37
N THR A 146 3.71 6.05 6.58
CA THR A 146 3.65 6.09 5.12
C THR A 146 2.59 5.12 4.60
N GLY A 147 2.49 3.91 5.16
CA GLY A 147 1.45 2.96 4.81
C GLY A 147 0.05 3.52 5.05
N VAL A 148 -0.17 4.19 6.19
CA VAL A 148 -1.45 4.88 6.46
C VAL A 148 -1.76 5.94 5.40
N LEU A 149 -0.78 6.74 5.00
CA LEU A 149 -0.96 7.73 3.93
C LEU A 149 -1.31 7.06 2.58
N PHE A 150 -0.65 5.96 2.23
CA PHE A 150 -0.98 5.22 1.01
C PHE A 150 -2.39 4.63 1.04
N GLY A 151 -2.84 4.09 2.17
CA GLY A 151 -4.21 3.58 2.28
C GLY A 151 -5.27 4.67 2.14
N VAL A 152 -5.01 5.86 2.69
CA VAL A 152 -5.87 7.05 2.46
C VAL A 152 -5.82 7.48 0.99
N SER A 153 -4.63 7.48 0.37
CA SER A 153 -4.48 7.75 -1.06
C SER A 153 -5.29 6.77 -1.90
N ALA A 154 -5.28 5.47 -1.57
CA ALA A 154 -6.04 4.44 -2.28
C ALA A 154 -7.56 4.65 -2.14
N ALA A 155 -8.03 5.04 -0.95
CA ALA A 155 -9.43 5.40 -0.73
C ALA A 155 -9.85 6.60 -1.58
N LEU A 156 -9.02 7.65 -1.63
CA LEU A 156 -9.28 8.82 -2.49
C LEU A 156 -9.26 8.44 -3.97
N THR A 157 -8.31 7.62 -4.41
CA THR A 157 -8.28 7.08 -5.78
C THR A 157 -9.59 6.38 -6.11
N LYS A 158 -10.11 5.54 -5.20
CA LYS A 158 -11.39 4.83 -5.41
C LYS A 158 -12.55 5.78 -5.69
N VAL A 159 -12.64 6.92 -4.97
CA VAL A 159 -13.69 7.92 -5.20
C VAL A 159 -13.46 8.65 -6.52
N VAL A 160 -12.23 9.13 -6.76
CA VAL A 160 -11.86 9.89 -7.97
C VAL A 160 -12.06 9.09 -9.26
N VAL A 161 -11.87 7.77 -9.24
CA VAL A 161 -12.12 6.94 -10.42
C VAL A 161 -13.60 6.57 -10.59
N ALA A 162 -14.39 6.65 -9.52
CA ALA A 162 -15.83 6.41 -9.56
C ALA A 162 -16.62 7.65 -10.00
N ASP A 163 -16.08 8.84 -9.74
CA ASP A 163 -16.65 10.13 -10.14
C ASP A 163 -15.65 10.91 -11.00
N HIS A 164 -15.95 11.08 -12.29
CA HIS A 164 -15.03 11.67 -13.28
C HIS A 164 -14.95 13.21 -13.21
N THR A 165 -15.33 13.82 -12.09
CA THR A 165 -15.29 15.27 -11.90
C THR A 165 -13.84 15.75 -11.72
N LEU A 166 -13.35 16.52 -12.70
CA LEU A 166 -11.95 16.96 -12.80
C LEU A 166 -11.52 18.01 -11.76
N LEU A 167 -12.44 18.47 -10.90
CA LEU A 167 -12.21 19.58 -9.95
C LEU A 167 -12.91 19.36 -8.60
N ASP A 168 -13.05 18.10 -8.19
CA ASP A 168 -13.53 17.78 -6.85
C ASP A 168 -12.38 17.77 -5.82
N TRP A 169 -12.71 18.06 -4.56
CA TRP A 169 -11.74 18.13 -3.47
C TRP A 169 -11.00 16.80 -3.26
N HIS A 170 -11.62 15.67 -3.61
CA HIS A 170 -11.00 14.34 -3.57
C HIS A 170 -9.75 14.26 -4.45
N LEU A 171 -9.77 14.85 -5.64
CA LEU A 171 -8.62 14.85 -6.55
C LEU A 171 -7.46 15.70 -6.01
N VAL A 172 -7.78 16.86 -5.44
CA VAL A 172 -6.79 17.74 -4.80
C VAL A 172 -6.21 17.06 -3.56
N ALA A 173 -7.05 16.45 -2.73
CA ALA A 173 -6.62 15.68 -1.57
C ALA A 173 -5.75 14.48 -1.99
N LEU A 174 -6.11 13.79 -3.07
CA LEU A 174 -5.33 12.67 -3.61
C LEU A 174 -3.93 13.14 -4.03
N ALA A 175 -3.82 14.27 -4.74
CA ALA A 175 -2.53 14.81 -5.14
C ALA A 175 -1.65 15.17 -3.93
N VAL A 176 -2.24 15.85 -2.93
CA VAL A 176 -1.52 16.24 -1.70
C VAL A 176 -1.10 15.03 -0.88
N VAL A 177 -2.02 14.10 -0.61
CA VAL A 177 -1.74 12.88 0.16
C VAL A 177 -0.76 11.97 -0.58
N GLY A 178 -0.89 11.84 -1.90
CA GLY A 178 0.05 11.08 -2.73
C GLY A 178 1.46 11.65 -2.66
N ALA A 179 1.61 12.97 -2.80
CA ALA A 179 2.91 13.64 -2.65
C ALA A 179 3.51 13.43 -1.25
N ALA A 180 2.71 13.62 -0.19
CA ALA A 180 3.14 13.38 1.18
C ALA A 180 3.52 11.91 1.44
N SER A 181 2.80 10.96 0.83
CA SER A 181 3.12 9.53 0.90
C SER A 181 4.49 9.25 0.30
N LEU A 182 4.76 9.79 -0.89
CA LEU A 182 6.04 9.62 -1.57
C LEU A 182 7.19 10.23 -0.76
N GLU A 183 7.03 11.46 -0.27
CA GLU A 183 8.06 12.14 0.53
C GLU A 183 8.39 11.35 1.80
N ARG A 184 7.37 10.91 2.56
CA ARG A 184 7.55 10.07 3.74
C ARG A 184 8.13 8.71 3.41
N SER A 185 7.75 8.13 2.28
CA SER A 185 8.33 6.88 1.82
C SER A 185 9.84 7.03 1.67
N GLN A 186 10.29 8.08 1.00
CA GLN A 186 11.72 8.36 0.85
C GLN A 186 12.40 8.61 2.20
N ALA A 187 11.76 9.31 3.15
CA ALA A 187 12.29 9.50 4.49
C ALA A 187 12.44 8.17 5.27
N SER A 188 11.45 7.28 5.14
CA SER A 188 11.45 5.93 5.73
C SER A 188 12.64 5.11 5.22
N LEU A 189 12.83 5.06 3.90
CA LEU A 189 13.88 4.28 3.26
C LEU A 189 15.29 4.82 3.55
N ARG A 190 15.44 6.14 3.75
CA ARG A 190 16.73 6.75 4.14
C ARG A 190 17.09 6.48 5.60
N ALA A 191 16.11 6.24 6.47
CA ALA A 191 16.31 6.14 7.91
C ALA A 191 16.74 4.74 8.40
N GLY A 192 16.84 3.72 7.53
CA GLY A 192 17.16 2.36 7.98
C GLY A 192 16.98 1.28 6.91
N SER A 193 16.79 0.02 7.33
CA SER A 193 16.79 -1.10 6.38
C SER A 193 15.61 -1.02 5.40
N LEU A 194 15.94 -1.05 4.11
CA LEU A 194 14.96 -0.94 3.02
C LEU A 194 13.86 -2.00 3.13
N GLY A 195 14.23 -3.24 3.47
CA GLY A 195 13.31 -4.37 3.51
C GLY A 195 12.22 -4.24 4.59
N ILE A 196 12.60 -3.89 5.83
CA ILE A 196 11.65 -3.80 6.95
C ILE A 196 10.76 -2.55 6.79
N ALA A 197 11.32 -1.44 6.29
CA ALA A 197 10.58 -0.22 6.01
C ALA A 197 9.49 -0.44 4.95
N VAL A 198 9.82 -1.09 3.84
CA VAL A 198 8.85 -1.41 2.76
C VAL A 198 7.79 -2.39 3.25
N GLY A 199 8.18 -3.41 4.03
CA GLY A 199 7.22 -4.34 4.63
C GLY A 199 6.21 -3.63 5.54
N ALA A 200 6.67 -2.68 6.36
CA ALA A 200 5.80 -1.87 7.22
C ALA A 200 4.84 -0.98 6.43
N GLN A 201 5.32 -0.36 5.34
CA GLN A 201 4.49 0.45 4.43
C GLN A 201 3.34 -0.36 3.85
N MET A 202 3.65 -1.50 3.23
CA MET A 202 2.65 -2.36 2.60
C MET A 202 1.64 -2.91 3.61
N ALA A 203 2.08 -3.30 4.80
CA ALA A 203 1.20 -3.81 5.84
C ALA A 203 0.20 -2.75 6.32
N PHE A 204 0.68 -1.53 6.60
CA PHE A 204 -0.18 -0.44 7.08
C PHE A 204 -1.06 0.14 5.98
N ASP A 205 -0.62 0.12 4.72
CA ASP A 205 -1.46 0.47 3.56
C ASP A 205 -2.65 -0.47 3.44
N ALA A 206 -2.38 -1.77 3.35
CA ALA A 206 -3.41 -2.80 3.32
C ALA A 206 -4.39 -2.70 4.49
N LEU A 207 -3.86 -2.54 5.72
CA LEU A 207 -4.67 -2.40 6.92
C LEU A 207 -5.59 -1.18 6.84
N THR A 208 -5.02 -0.02 6.53
CA THR A 208 -5.76 1.24 6.45
C THR A 208 -6.84 1.14 5.38
N SER A 209 -6.51 0.56 4.23
CA SER A 209 -7.43 0.34 3.12
C SER A 209 -8.60 -0.59 3.47
N VAL A 210 -8.34 -1.69 4.20
CA VAL A 210 -9.39 -2.57 4.71
C VAL A 210 -10.29 -1.85 5.71
N LEU A 211 -9.71 -1.12 6.67
CA LEU A 211 -10.49 -0.38 7.67
C LEU A 211 -11.37 0.69 7.02
N ILE A 212 -10.83 1.45 6.08
CA ILE A 212 -11.62 2.46 5.33
C ILE A 212 -12.69 1.77 4.49
N GLY A 213 -12.37 0.67 3.80
CA GLY A 213 -13.32 -0.14 3.05
C GLY A 213 -14.54 -0.54 3.88
N VAL A 214 -14.30 -1.12 5.06
CA VAL A 214 -15.37 -1.61 5.93
C VAL A 214 -16.11 -0.49 6.64
N LEU A 215 -15.38 0.44 7.27
CA LEU A 215 -15.97 1.43 8.19
C LEU A 215 -16.54 2.65 7.48
N ALA A 216 -15.91 3.10 6.39
CA ALA A 216 -16.28 4.34 5.71
C ALA A 216 -17.07 4.08 4.42
N PHE A 217 -16.63 3.11 3.61
CA PHE A 217 -17.35 2.71 2.40
C PHE A 217 -18.47 1.71 2.68
N GLY A 218 -18.51 1.07 3.85
CA GLY A 218 -19.54 0.09 4.19
C GLY A 218 -19.42 -1.21 3.39
N GLU A 219 -18.20 -1.59 2.99
CA GLU A 219 -17.92 -2.91 2.40
C GLU A 219 -18.19 -3.99 3.47
N ARG A 220 -19.17 -4.85 3.22
CA ARG A 220 -19.57 -5.91 4.15
C ARG A 220 -18.64 -7.11 3.98
N LEU A 221 -18.15 -7.64 5.10
CA LEU A 221 -17.40 -8.90 5.10
C LEU A 221 -18.41 -10.03 5.28
N HIS A 222 -18.63 -10.87 4.27
CA HIS A 222 -19.44 -12.08 4.37
C HIS A 222 -18.66 -13.20 5.05
N THR A 223 -18.34 -13.02 6.34
CA THR A 223 -17.65 -14.02 7.17
C THR A 223 -18.41 -14.34 8.42
N SER A 224 -18.14 -15.55 8.94
CA SER A 224 -18.52 -15.88 10.31
C SER A 224 -17.67 -15.04 11.29
N PRO A 225 -18.24 -14.58 12.43
CA PRO A 225 -17.50 -13.83 13.45
C PRO A 225 -16.14 -14.44 13.88
N PRO A 226 -15.99 -15.78 13.98
CA PRO A 226 -14.70 -16.40 14.29
C PRO A 226 -13.62 -16.13 13.24
N LEU A 227 -13.99 -16.04 11.96
CA LEU A 227 -13.07 -15.76 10.86
C LEU A 227 -12.58 -14.31 10.88
N VAL A 228 -13.47 -13.38 11.23
CA VAL A 228 -13.11 -11.96 11.46
C VAL A 228 -12.11 -11.86 12.61
N VAL A 229 -12.39 -12.55 13.73
CA VAL A 229 -11.47 -12.58 14.89
C VAL A 229 -10.13 -13.20 14.51
N ALA A 230 -10.12 -14.34 13.80
CA ALA A 230 -8.89 -14.98 13.34
C ALA A 230 -8.06 -14.07 12.44
N ALA A 231 -8.70 -13.30 11.56
CA ALA A 231 -8.02 -12.34 10.70
C ALA A 231 -7.49 -11.12 11.45
N LEU A 232 -8.25 -10.57 12.40
CA LEU A 232 -7.78 -9.49 13.27
C LEU A 232 -6.59 -9.96 14.14
N VAL A 233 -6.61 -11.21 14.60
CA VAL A 233 -5.48 -11.84 15.30
C VAL A 233 -4.29 -12.01 14.37
N ALA A 234 -4.49 -12.54 13.15
CA ALA A 234 -3.41 -12.71 12.17
C ALA A 234 -2.75 -11.37 11.79
N LEU A 235 -3.56 -10.34 11.60
CA LEU A 235 -3.12 -8.96 11.40
C LEU A 235 -2.37 -8.43 12.62
N GLY A 236 -2.90 -8.63 13.83
CA GLY A 236 -2.24 -8.23 15.08
C GLY A 236 -0.88 -8.91 15.28
N VAL A 237 -0.78 -10.20 14.94
CA VAL A 237 0.47 -10.97 14.94
C VAL A 237 1.44 -10.43 13.89
N ALA A 238 0.96 -10.13 12.68
CA ALA A 238 1.76 -9.56 11.60
C ALA A 238 2.32 -8.17 11.97
N LEU A 239 1.48 -7.29 12.52
CA LEU A 239 1.88 -5.98 13.05
C LEU A 239 2.85 -6.11 14.23
N GLY A 240 2.59 -7.03 15.15
CA GLY A 240 3.47 -7.35 16.28
C GLY A 240 4.83 -7.85 15.80
N GLY A 241 4.88 -8.65 14.74
CA GLY A 241 6.11 -9.09 14.09
C GLY A 241 6.91 -7.94 13.49
N ILE A 242 6.26 -7.01 12.78
CA ILE A 242 6.89 -5.81 12.20
C ILE A 242 7.42 -4.88 13.30
N LEU A 243 6.63 -4.64 14.34
CA LEU A 243 7.03 -3.79 15.47
C LEU A 243 8.11 -4.45 16.34
N GLY A 244 8.09 -5.77 16.48
CA GLY A 244 9.14 -6.54 17.15
C GLY A 244 10.46 -6.53 16.38
N LEU A 245 10.40 -6.59 15.04
CA LEU A 245 11.54 -6.36 14.16
C LEU A 245 12.11 -4.95 14.32
N ALA A 246 11.24 -3.93 14.44
CA ALA A 246 11.62 -2.54 14.63
C ALA A 246 12.35 -2.23 15.94
N ARG A 247 12.15 -3.05 16.99
CA ARG A 247 12.82 -2.91 18.29
C ARG A 247 14.13 -3.67 18.38
N ALA A 248 14.36 -4.63 17.47
CA ALA A 248 15.53 -5.49 17.47
C ALA A 248 16.69 -4.95 16.60
N THR A 249 16.50 -3.78 15.98
CA THR A 249 17.45 -3.04 15.14
C THR A 249 17.60 -1.63 15.67
#